data_AF-A0A1I6LCF3-F1
#
_entry.id   AF-A0A1I6LCF3-F1
#
_cell.length_a   1.000
_cell.length_b   1.000
_cell.length_c   1.000
_cell.angle_alpha   90.00
_cell.angle_beta   90.00
_cell.angle_gamma   90.00
#
_symmetry.space_group_name_H-M   'P 1'
#
loop_
_entity.id
_entity.type
_entity.pdbx_description
1 polymer ?
#
loop_
_entity_poly.entity_id
_entity_poly.type
_entity_poly.pdbx_seq_one_letter_code
_entity_poly.pdbx_strand_id
1 'polypeptide(L)'
;MQLPLTVRLMFHGLRAAIIGALILMAGWIAFIPANSAEAAALDAAAGDGFPEGLRAMRAARIILAIAPDTAYELAARSIGPEVSGWMVRLILTQVAAGNVPQLHEQQRSSNREIAGPRFIQVD
;
A
#
# COMPACT_ATOMS: atom_id res chain seq x y z
N MET A 1 -42.63 0.77 -7.17
CA MET A 1 -42.25 2.18 -7.03
C MET A 1 -40.95 2.40 -7.80
N GLN A 2 -40.97 3.17 -8.89
CA GLN A 2 -39.76 3.48 -9.66
C GLN A 2 -39.05 4.67 -8.99
N LEU A 3 -37.77 4.51 -8.65
CA LEU A 3 -36.95 5.61 -8.14
C LEU A 3 -36.82 6.70 -9.23
N PRO A 4 -36.99 7.98 -8.89
CA PRO A 4 -36.85 9.07 -9.84
C PRO A 4 -35.42 9.09 -10.43
N LEU A 5 -35.32 9.47 -11.72
CA LEU A 5 -34.07 9.48 -12.48
C LEU A 5 -32.95 10.26 -11.75
N THR A 6 -33.30 11.35 -11.07
CA THR A 6 -32.38 12.18 -10.29
C THR A 6 -31.68 11.40 -9.19
N VAL A 7 -32.41 10.57 -8.43
CA VAL A 7 -31.84 9.74 -7.36
C VAL A 7 -30.91 8.67 -7.92
N ARG A 8 -31.28 8.05 -9.05
CA ARG A 8 -30.42 7.08 -9.73
C ARG A 8 -29.14 7.72 -10.24
N LEU A 9 -29.24 8.90 -10.87
CA LEU A 9 -28.08 9.63 -11.36
C LEU A 9 -27.15 10.05 -10.22
N MET A 10 -27.69 10.56 -9.10
CA MET A 10 -26.90 10.91 -7.92
C MET A 10 -26.19 9.69 -7.33
N PHE A 11 -26.89 8.56 -7.18
CA PHE A 11 -26.29 7.33 -6.68
C PHE A 11 -25.16 6.82 -7.58
N HIS A 12 -25.38 6.76 -8.89
CA HIS A 12 -24.37 6.32 -9.84
C HIS A 12 -23.19 7.31 -9.93
N GLY A 13 -23.45 8.61 -9.85
CA GLY A 13 -22.43 9.65 -9.82
C GLY A 13 -21.56 9.56 -8.58
N LEU A 14 -22.16 9.43 -7.40
CA LEU A 14 -21.43 9.23 -6.14
C LEU A 14 -20.58 7.95 -6.19
N ARG A 15 -21.16 6.84 -6.65
CA ARG A 15 -20.43 5.57 -6.80
C ARG A 15 -19.24 5.71 -7.74
N ALA A 16 -19.42 6.36 -8.89
CA ALA A 16 -18.35 6.60 -9.84
C ALA A 16 -17.25 7.49 -9.24
N ALA A 17 -17.62 8.53 -8.48
CA ALA A 17 -16.69 9.40 -7.79
C ALA A 17 -15.86 8.64 -6.74
N ILE A 18 -16.50 7.79 -5.93
CA ILE A 18 -15.80 6.95 -4.93
C ILE A 18 -14.81 6.01 -5.63
N ILE A 19 -15.25 5.31 -6.69
CA ILE A 19 -14.37 4.40 -7.44
C ILE A 19 -13.21 5.17 -8.07
N GLY A 20 -13.46 6.31 -8.69
CA GLY A 20 -12.41 7.17 -9.27
C GLY A 20 -11.41 7.62 -8.22
N ALA A 21 -11.88 8.05 -7.04
CA ALA A 21 -11.01 8.44 -5.93
C ALA A 21 -10.14 7.28 -5.44
N LEU A 22 -10.71 6.07 -5.31
CA LEU A 22 -9.94 4.88 -4.93
C LEU A 22 -8.87 4.52 -5.97
N ILE A 23 -9.18 4.63 -7.26
CA ILE A 23 -8.22 4.38 -8.35
C ILE A 23 -7.09 5.42 -8.30
N LEU A 24 -7.42 6.71 -8.16
CA LEU A 24 -6.42 7.77 -8.05
C LEU A 24 -5.53 7.58 -6.82
N MET A 25 -6.12 7.20 -5.69
CA MET A 25 -5.38 6.92 -4.46
C MET A 25 -4.44 5.73 -4.63
N ALA A 26 -4.91 4.62 -5.21
CA ALA A 26 -4.05 3.47 -5.51
C ALA A 26 -2.92 3.82 -6.48
N GLY A 27 -3.23 4.63 -7.51
CA GLY A 27 -2.23 5.13 -8.45
C GLY A 27 -1.17 5.99 -7.78
N TRP A 28 -1.59 6.89 -6.87
CA TRP A 28 -0.69 7.72 -6.07
C TRP A 28 0.24 6.89 -5.20
N ILE A 29 -0.26 5.85 -4.53
CA ILE A 29 0.59 4.96 -3.70
C ILE A 29 1.63 4.22 -4.56
N ALA A 30 1.23 3.71 -5.74
CA ALA A 30 2.05 2.77 -6.50
C ALA A 30 3.01 3.41 -7.50
N PHE A 31 2.63 4.52 -8.14
CA PHE A 31 3.30 5.04 -9.33
C PHE A 31 3.85 6.47 -9.21
N ILE A 32 3.49 7.22 -8.16
CA ILE A 32 4.02 8.56 -7.97
C ILE A 32 5.34 8.48 -7.20
N PRO A 33 6.44 9.09 -7.68
CA PRO A 33 7.72 9.04 -6.98
C PRO A 33 7.64 9.73 -5.62
N ALA A 34 8.60 9.42 -4.73
CA ALA A 34 8.72 10.05 -3.43
C ALA A 34 8.98 11.56 -3.60
N ASN A 35 8.28 12.36 -2.80
CA ASN A 35 8.65 13.77 -2.63
C ASN A 35 9.82 13.91 -1.63
N SER A 36 10.38 15.10 -1.50
CA SER A 36 11.53 15.35 -0.63
C SER A 36 11.28 15.01 0.85
N ALA A 37 10.06 15.24 1.36
CA ALA A 37 9.70 14.92 2.75
C ALA A 37 9.56 13.41 2.98
N GLU A 38 9.02 12.68 1.99
CA GLU A 38 8.91 11.23 2.02
C GLU A 38 10.27 10.55 1.88
N ALA A 39 11.12 11.07 0.99
CA ALA A 39 12.49 10.59 0.83
C ALA A 39 13.31 10.81 2.12
N ALA A 40 13.18 11.98 2.76
CA ALA A 40 13.84 12.26 4.04
C ALA A 40 13.32 11.38 5.18
N ALA A 41 12.01 11.11 5.23
CA ALA A 41 11.43 10.23 6.24
C ALA A 41 11.89 8.76 6.12
N LEU A 42 12.25 8.33 4.91
CA LEU A 42 12.74 6.98 4.62
C LEU A 42 14.26 6.88 4.56
N ASP A 43 14.98 7.97 4.85
CA ASP A 43 16.45 8.06 4.70
C ASP A 43 16.93 7.62 3.30
N ALA A 44 16.16 7.97 2.27
CA ALA A 44 16.40 7.56 0.90
C ALA A 44 17.60 8.30 0.28
N ALA A 45 18.38 7.59 -0.54
CA ALA A 45 19.48 8.19 -1.29
C ALA A 45 18.98 9.27 -2.28
N ALA A 46 19.78 10.31 -2.49
CA ALA A 46 19.45 11.37 -3.43
C ALA A 46 19.29 10.83 -4.86
N GLY A 47 18.09 11.02 -5.43
CA GLY A 47 17.75 10.54 -6.77
C GLY A 47 16.98 9.22 -6.81
N ASP A 48 16.76 8.55 -5.67
CA ASP A 48 15.85 7.41 -5.61
C ASP A 48 14.40 7.89 -5.62
N GLY A 49 13.73 7.68 -6.75
CA GLY A 49 12.32 8.04 -6.92
C GLY A 49 11.36 7.08 -6.23
N PHE A 50 11.77 5.85 -5.93
CA PHE A 50 10.90 4.82 -5.34
C PHE A 50 11.62 4.08 -4.19
N PRO A 51 11.93 4.78 -3.09
CA PRO A 51 12.59 4.17 -1.96
C PRO A 51 11.79 3.01 -1.37
N GLU A 52 12.53 2.03 -0.85
CA GLU A 52 11.93 0.88 -0.17
C GLU A 52 11.04 1.35 0.99
N GLY A 53 9.88 0.71 1.15
CA GLY A 53 8.92 1.10 2.19
C GLY A 53 8.03 2.31 1.86
N LEU A 54 8.24 3.03 0.73
CA LEU A 54 7.37 4.16 0.33
C LEU A 54 5.89 3.79 0.28
N ARG A 55 5.58 2.64 -0.34
CA ARG A 55 4.21 2.13 -0.46
C ARG A 55 3.61 1.81 0.92
N ALA A 56 4.39 1.19 1.80
CA ALA A 56 3.96 0.84 3.14
C ALA A 56 3.71 2.09 3.99
N MET A 57 4.61 3.07 3.95
CA MET A 57 4.45 4.36 4.63
C MET A 57 3.19 5.10 4.17
N ARG A 58 2.98 5.21 2.84
CA ARG A 58 1.79 5.85 2.28
C ARG A 58 0.50 5.13 2.66
N ALA A 59 0.49 3.80 2.58
CA ALA A 59 -0.66 3.00 3.01
C ALA A 59 -0.97 3.21 4.50
N ALA A 60 0.05 3.21 5.37
CA ALA A 60 -0.11 3.44 6.79
C ALA A 60 -0.68 4.84 7.10
N ARG A 61 -0.23 5.89 6.40
CA ARG A 61 -0.78 7.25 6.52
C ARG A 61 -2.26 7.30 6.16
N ILE A 62 -2.65 6.65 5.06
CA ILE A 62 -4.06 6.59 4.64
C ILE A 62 -4.89 5.86 5.68
N ILE A 63 -4.44 4.70 6.15
CA ILE A 63 -5.13 3.92 7.18
C ILE A 63 -5.29 4.75 8.45
N LEU A 64 -4.24 5.45 8.91
CA LEU A 64 -4.33 6.34 10.08
C LEU A 64 -5.35 7.47 9.91
N ALA A 65 -5.47 8.01 8.69
CA ALA A 65 -6.34 9.15 8.43
C ALA A 65 -7.83 8.77 8.40
N ILE A 66 -8.16 7.54 8.00
CA ILE A 66 -9.56 7.15 7.74
C ILE A 66 -10.08 6.02 8.65
N ALA A 67 -9.19 5.24 9.26
CA ALA A 67 -9.62 4.06 10.02
C ALA A 67 -10.26 4.47 11.35
N PRO A 68 -11.46 3.96 11.68
CA PRO A 68 -12.02 4.12 13.01
C PRO A 68 -11.26 3.26 14.02
N ASP A 69 -11.35 3.59 15.32
CA ASP A 69 -10.64 2.85 16.37
C ASP A 69 -10.98 1.35 16.39
N THR A 70 -12.21 1.00 16.02
CA THR A 70 -12.67 -0.40 15.89
C THR A 70 -11.91 -1.20 14.83
N ALA A 71 -11.39 -0.55 13.80
CA ALA A 71 -10.60 -1.22 12.76
C ALA A 71 -9.27 -1.76 13.31
N TYR A 72 -8.65 -1.03 14.25
CA TYR A 72 -7.40 -1.49 14.89
C TYR A 72 -7.64 -2.67 15.81
N GLU A 73 -8.75 -2.69 16.54
CA GLU A 73 -9.15 -3.84 17.36
C GLU A 73 -9.43 -5.09 16.50
N LEU A 74 -10.08 -4.92 15.35
CA LEU A 74 -10.29 -6.01 14.40
C LEU A 74 -8.97 -6.52 13.81
N ALA A 75 -8.06 -5.60 13.44
CA ALA A 75 -6.74 -5.96 12.95
C ALA A 75 -5.94 -6.72 14.02
N ALA A 76 -5.96 -6.26 15.27
CA ALA A 76 -5.34 -6.92 16.41
C ALA A 76 -5.81 -8.38 16.56
N ARG A 77 -7.13 -8.60 16.55
CA ARG A 77 -7.72 -9.95 16.60
C ARG A 77 -7.28 -10.87 15.47
N SER A 78 -6.95 -10.30 14.31
CA SER A 78 -6.47 -11.09 13.16
C SER A 78 -5.01 -11.49 13.27
N ILE A 79 -4.22 -10.77 14.08
CA ILE A 79 -2.78 -11.04 14.28
C ILE A 79 -2.58 -12.07 15.41
N GLY A 80 -3.25 -11.88 16.54
CA GLY A 80 -3.13 -12.78 17.68
C GLY A 80 -3.77 -12.22 18.96
N PRO A 81 -4.10 -13.08 19.94
CA PRO A 81 -4.75 -12.65 21.18
C PRO A 81 -3.87 -11.74 22.06
N GLU A 82 -2.55 -11.80 21.89
CA GLU A 82 -1.57 -10.92 22.55
C GLU A 82 -1.46 -9.51 21.94
N VAL A 83 -2.05 -9.27 20.77
CA VAL A 83 -1.96 -7.98 20.09
C VAL A 83 -3.18 -7.12 20.42
N SER A 84 -2.96 -5.93 20.98
CA SER A 84 -4.02 -4.95 21.23
C SER A 84 -4.20 -3.99 20.06
N GLY A 85 -5.41 -3.44 19.87
CA GLY A 85 -5.66 -2.46 18.80
C GLY A 85 -4.78 -1.21 18.95
N TRP A 86 -4.51 -0.78 20.19
CA TRP A 86 -3.55 0.29 20.45
C TRP A 86 -2.14 -0.02 19.94
N MET A 87 -1.66 -1.25 20.11
CA MET A 87 -0.34 -1.65 19.61
C MET A 87 -0.29 -1.62 18.07
N VAL A 88 -1.35 -2.09 17.41
CA VAL A 88 -1.47 -1.98 15.93
C VAL A 88 -1.42 -0.53 15.49
N ARG A 89 -2.16 0.35 16.17
CA ARG A 89 -2.14 1.79 15.89
C ARG A 89 -0.75 2.37 16.06
N LEU A 90 -0.02 2.03 17.12
CA LEU A 90 1.36 2.47 17.31
C LEU A 90 2.27 1.99 16.18
N ILE A 91 2.22 0.72 15.81
CA ILE A 91 3.03 0.18 14.71
C ILE A 91 2.74 0.96 13.42
N LEU A 92 1.46 1.18 13.10
CA LEU A 92 1.09 1.96 11.92
C LEU A 92 1.54 3.43 12.01
N THR A 93 1.55 4.05 13.19
CA THR A 93 2.11 5.41 13.36
C THR A 93 3.61 5.45 13.06
N GLN A 94 4.36 4.42 13.46
CA GLN A 94 5.80 4.32 13.18
C GLN A 94 6.06 4.11 11.68
N VAL A 95 5.31 3.20 11.05
CA VAL A 95 5.41 2.96 9.60
C VAL A 95 5.04 4.22 8.81
N ALA A 96 4.00 4.96 9.23
CA ALA A 96 3.60 6.22 8.62
C ALA A 96 4.65 7.35 8.77
N ALA A 97 5.49 7.26 9.81
CA ALA A 97 6.61 8.17 10.05
C ALA A 97 7.88 7.81 9.25
N GLY A 98 7.90 6.67 8.55
CA GLY A 98 9.05 6.21 7.78
C GLY A 98 9.88 5.13 8.47
N ASN A 99 9.53 4.74 9.71
CA ASN A 99 10.15 3.60 10.41
C ASN A 99 9.55 2.28 9.90
N VAL A 100 9.77 2.00 8.61
CA VAL A 100 9.29 0.77 7.97
C VAL A 100 10.26 -0.35 8.33
N PRO A 101 9.80 -1.42 9.00
CA PRO A 101 10.66 -2.57 9.22
C PRO A 101 11.09 -3.11 7.86
N GLN A 102 12.40 -3.22 7.63
CA GLN A 102 12.93 -3.90 6.45
C GLN A 102 12.54 -5.37 6.57
N LEU A 103 11.47 -5.72 5.86
CA LEU A 103 11.19 -7.12 5.57
C LEU A 103 12.40 -7.57 4.76
N HIS A 104 13.34 -8.26 5.40
CA HIS A 104 14.34 -9.02 4.70
C HIS A 104 13.55 -9.99 3.82
N GLU A 105 13.33 -9.62 2.56
CA GLU A 105 12.69 -10.50 1.61
C GLU A 105 13.58 -11.74 1.57
N GLN A 106 13.06 -12.85 2.10
CA GLN A 106 13.36 -14.14 1.54
C GLN A 106 12.98 -14.03 0.07
N GLN A 107 13.99 -13.68 -0.71
CA GLN A 107 14.04 -13.66 -2.14
C GLN A 107 13.68 -15.07 -2.60
N ARG A 108 12.39 -15.39 -2.67
CA ARG A 108 11.88 -16.37 -3.61
C ARG A 108 11.96 -15.69 -4.97
N SER A 109 13.19 -15.56 -5.45
CA SER A 109 13.45 -15.65 -6.86
C SER A 109 12.88 -17.00 -7.29
N SER A 110 11.63 -17.01 -7.73
CA SER A 110 11.22 -17.94 -8.76
C SER A 110 11.98 -17.52 -10.01
N ASN A 111 13.29 -17.80 -10.02
CA ASN A 111 14.07 -17.94 -11.23
C ASN A 111 13.51 -19.18 -11.92
N ARG A 112 12.34 -19.02 -12.55
CA ARG A 112 11.90 -19.94 -13.58
C ARG A 112 12.76 -19.59 -14.78
N GLU A 113 13.99 -20.07 -14.72
CA GLU A 113 14.94 -20.10 -15.81
C GLU A 113 14.29 -20.96 -16.89
N ILE A 114 13.54 -20.32 -17.80
CA ILE A 114 13.10 -20.97 -19.03
C ILE A 114 14.36 -21.12 -19.87
N ALA A 115 15.06 -22.23 -19.66
CA ALA A 115 16.19 -22.65 -20.47
C ALA A 115 15.66 -22.91 -21.89
N GLY A 116 15.72 -21.89 -22.74
CA GLY A 116 15.63 -22.07 -24.19
C GLY A 116 16.76 -22.99 -24.68
N PRO A 117 16.56 -23.75 -25.76
CA PRO A 117 17.54 -24.72 -26.22
C PRO A 117 18.87 -24.04 -26.56
N ARG A 118 19.94 -24.39 -25.84
CA ARG A 118 21.31 -23.98 -26.18
C ARG A 118 21.79 -24.86 -27.33
N PHE A 119 22.06 -24.26 -28.48
CA PHE A 119 22.84 -24.91 -29.53
C PHE A 119 24.30 -24.99 -29.05
N ILE A 120 24.77 -26.21 -28.84
CA ILE A 120 26.20 -26.48 -28.60
C ILE A 120 26.89 -26.34 -29.95
N GLN A 121 27.69 -25.28 -30.13
CA GLN A 121 28.71 -25.26 -31.17
C GLN A 121 29.84 -26.19 -30.72
N VAL A 122 30.07 -27.23 -31.51
CA VAL A 122 31.22 -28.12 -31.41
C VAL A 122 32.26 -27.55 -32.37
N ASP A 123 33.37 -27.05 -31.82
CA ASP A 123 34.63 -26.92 -32.57
C ASP A 123 35.40 -28.25 -32.50
#